data_AF-A0A1G8ZGH7-F1
#
_entry.id   AF-A0A1G8ZGH7-F1
#
_cell.length_a   1.000
_cell.length_b   1.000
_cell.length_c   1.000
_cell.angle_alpha   90.00
_cell.angle_beta   90.00
_cell.angle_gamma   90.00
#
_symmetry.space_group_name_H-M   'P 1'
#
loop_
_entity.id
_entity.type
_entity.pdbx_description
1 polymer ?
#
loop_
_entity_poly.entity_id
_entity_poly.type
_entity_poly.pdbx_seq_one_letter_code
_entity_poly.pdbx_strand_id
1 'polypeptide(L)' 'VEHPFGTIKARMGATHFLMKRLRNVAAEMALHVLAYNLTRVMNILGKPSLIAAIRAA' A
#
# COMPACT_ATOMS: atom_id res chain seq x y z
N VAL A 1 15.86 2.40 9.62
CA VAL A 1 14.61 3.21 9.66
C VAL A 1 13.68 2.69 8.58
N GLU A 2 12.37 2.67 8.80
CA GLU A 2 11.41 2.30 7.75
C GLU A 2 11.44 3.37 6.64
N HIS A 3 11.47 2.97 5.37
CA HIS A 3 11.55 3.90 4.22
C HIS A 3 10.31 3.77 3.32
N PRO A 4 9.12 4.25 3.74
CA PRO A 4 7.86 3.99 3.04
C PRO A 4 7.88 4.36 1.57
N PHE A 5 8.32 5.59 1.25
CA PHE A 5 8.40 6.06 -0.13
C PHE A 5 9.38 5.24 -0.97
N GLY A 6 10.51 4.83 -0.39
CA GLY A 6 11.50 3.99 -1.08
C GLY A 6 10.95 2.60 -1.39
N THR A 7 10.30 1.97 -0.41
CA THR A 7 9.69 0.65 -0.59
C THR A 7 8.53 0.67 -1.58
N ILE A 8 7.65 1.67 -1.50
CA ILE A 8 6.54 1.83 -2.45
C ILE A 8 7.08 1.96 -3.87
N LYS A 9 8.04 2.88 -4.10
CA LYS A 9 8.64 3.09 -5.42
C LYS A 9 9.35 1.84 -5.95
N ALA A 10 10.12 1.14 -5.10
CA ALA A 10 10.80 -0.09 -5.50
C ALA A 10 9.80 -1.19 -5.92
N ARG A 11 8.65 -1.29 -5.25
CA ARG A 11 7.59 -2.28 -5.57
C ARG A 11 6.75 -1.90 -6.79
N MET A 12 6.57 -0.60 -7.05
CA MET A 12 5.87 -0.11 -8.24
C MET A 12 6.62 -0.46 -9.54
N GLY A 13 7.93 -0.68 -9.45
CA GLY A 13 8.80 -0.84 -10.60
C GLY A 13 9.42 0.48 -11.06
N ALA A 14 10.44 0.41 -11.90
CA ALA A 14 11.18 1.57 -12.40
C ALA A 14 10.36 2.44 -13.38
N THR A 15 9.20 1.97 -13.83
CA THR A 15 8.34 2.64 -14.82
C THR A 15 7.18 3.39 -14.16
N HIS A 16 6.80 4.49 -14.80
CA HIS A 16 5.75 5.42 -14.37
C HIS A 16 4.37 4.76 -14.28
N PHE A 17 3.45 5.46 -13.60
CA PHE A 17 2.02 5.12 -13.49
C PHE A 17 1.45 4.58 -14.81
N LEU A 18 0.67 3.50 -14.71
CA LEU A 18 0.00 2.89 -15.86
C LEU A 18 -1.15 3.76 -16.37
N MET A 19 -1.78 4.50 -15.46
CA MET A 19 -2.93 5.33 -15.76
C MET A 19 -2.56 6.70 -16.34
N LYS A 20 -3.45 7.23 -17.18
CA LYS A 20 -3.38 8.61 -17.69
C LYS A 20 -4.38 9.51 -16.97
N ARG A 21 -4.07 10.81 -16.90
CA ARG A 21 -4.82 11.89 -16.22
C ARG A 21 -4.73 11.81 -14.69
N LEU A 22 -4.63 12.98 -14.05
CA LEU A 22 -4.31 13.10 -12.62
C LEU A 22 -5.26 12.34 -11.70
N ARG A 23 -6.57 12.36 -11.98
CA ARG A 23 -7.55 11.63 -11.16
C ARG A 23 -7.28 10.12 -11.12
N ASN A 24 -6.90 9.52 -12.24
CA ASN A 24 -6.68 8.08 -12.32
C ASN A 24 -5.32 7.71 -11.72
N VAL A 25 -4.30 8.54 -11.97
CA VAL A 25 -2.97 8.41 -11.33
C VAL A 25 -3.08 8.52 -9.81
N ALA A 26 -3.90 9.42 -9.29
CA ALA A 26 -4.13 9.55 -7.85
C ALA A 26 -4.77 8.28 -7.26
N ALA A 27 -5.70 7.64 -7.98
CA ALA A 27 -6.30 6.37 -7.56
C ALA A 27 -5.26 5.23 -7.57
N GLU A 28 -4.44 5.13 -8.62
CA GLU A 28 -3.34 4.17 -8.70
C GLU A 28 -2.35 4.36 -7.53
N MET A 29 -1.99 5.62 -7.23
CA MET A 29 -1.14 5.93 -6.09
C MET A 29 -1.77 5.53 -4.76
N ALA A 30 -3.07 5.78 -4.58
CA ALA A 30 -3.78 5.39 -3.37
C ALA A 30 -3.77 3.87 -3.17
N LEU A 31 -3.90 3.08 -4.23
CA LEU A 31 -3.82 1.61 -4.15
C LEU A 31 -2.43 1.12 -3.74
N HIS A 32 -1.35 1.73 -4.25
CA HIS A 32 0.00 1.39 -3.81
C HIS A 32 0.23 1.71 -2.33
N VAL A 33 -0.25 2.86 -1.86
CA VAL A 33 -0.18 3.23 -0.44
C VAL A 33 -1.01 2.28 0.42
N LEU A 34 -2.20 1.90 -0.04
CA LEU A 34 -3.05 0.93 0.66
C LEU A 34 -2.35 -0.44 0.79
N ALA A 35 -1.79 -0.96 -0.30
CA ALA A 35 -1.07 -2.22 -0.30
C ALA A 35 0.15 -2.20 0.65
N TYR A 36 0.88 -1.08 0.67
CA TYR A 36 1.96 -0.85 1.63
C TYR A 36 1.45 -0.89 3.07
N ASN A 37 0.39 -0.14 3.37
CA ASN A 37 -0.20 -0.07 4.70
C ASN A 37 -0.69 -1.43 5.18
N LEU A 38 -1.34 -2.22 4.33
CA LEU A 38 -1.75 -3.58 4.67
C LEU A 38 -0.55 -4.47 5.00
N THR A 39 0.52 -4.40 4.20
CA THR A 39 1.77 -5.12 4.49
C THR A 39 2.35 -4.70 5.83
N ARG A 40 2.37 -3.39 6.08
CA ARG A 40 2.92 -2.80 7.30
C ARG A 40 2.13 -3.23 8.54
N VAL A 41 0.80 -3.16 8.47
CA VAL A 41 -0.07 -3.59 9.58
C VAL A 41 0.08 -5.08 9.86
N MET A 42 0.16 -5.92 8.82
CA MET A 42 0.47 -7.35 8.99
C MET A 42 1.82 -7.58 9.70
N ASN A 43 2.83 -6.76 9.44
CA ASN A 43 4.13 -6.87 10.08
C ASN A 43 4.14 -6.35 11.53
N ILE A 44 3.32 -5.35 11.86
CA ILE A 44 3.26 -4.76 13.20
C ILE A 44 2.34 -5.55 14.14
N LEU A 45 1.13 -5.89 13.68
CA LEU A 45 0.08 -6.50 14.51
C LEU A 45 -0.05 -8.02 14.32
N GLY A 46 0.51 -8.56 13.22
CA GLY A 46 0.27 -9.93 12.80
C GLY A 46 -1.03 -10.11 12.00
N LYS A 47 -1.03 -11.13 11.13
CA LYS A 47 -2.19 -11.46 10.27
C LYS A 47 -3.46 -11.84 11.05
N PRO A 48 -3.40 -12.66 12.12
CA PRO A 48 -4.62 -13.05 12.85
C PRO A 48 -5.35 -11.86 13.47
N SER A 49 -4.60 -10.95 14.11
CA SER A 49 -5.12 -9.73 14.72
C SER A 49 -5.80 -8.81 13.70
N LEU A 50 -5.17 -8.66 12.52
CA LEU A 50 -5.73 -7.88 11.42
C LEU A 50 -7.05 -8.48 10.90
N ILE A 51 -7.12 -9.79 10.70
CA ILE A 51 -8.33 -10.47 10.22
C ILE A 51 -9.46 -10.34 11.25
N ALA A 52 -9.15 -10.48 12.54
CA ALA A 52 -10.14 -10.30 13.61
C ALA A 52 -10.70 -8.88 13.63
N ALA A 53 -9.84 -7.86 13.50
CA ALA A 53 -10.26 -6.46 13.45
C ALA A 53 -11.15 -6.15 12.24
N ILE A 54 -10.83 -6.69 11.06
CA ILE A 54 -11.64 -6.52 9.85
C ILE A 54 -13.03 -7.15 10.01
N ARG A 55 -13.11 -8.32 10.65
CA ARG A 55 -14.40 -9.02 10.89
C ARG A 55 -15.30 -8.32 11.91
N ALA A 56 -14.74 -7.47 12.75
CA ALA A 56 -15.47 -6.76 13.80
C ALA A 56 -15.99 -5.38 13.35
N ALA A 57 -15.59 -4.92 12.16
CA ALA A 57 -16.03 -3.67 11.54
C ALA A 57 -17.26 -3.90 10.64
#